data_AF-A0A1D1Z352-F1
#
_entry.id   AF-A0A1D1Z352-F1
#
_cell.length_a   1.000
_cell.length_b   1.000
_cell.length_c   1.000
_cell.angle_alpha   90.00
_cell.angle_beta   90.00
_cell.angle_gamma   90.00
#
_symmetry.space_group_name_H-M   'P 1'
#
loop_
_entity.id
_entity.type
_entity.pdbx_description
1 polymer ?
#
loop_
_entity_poly.entity_id
_entity_poly.type
_entity_poly.pdbx_seq_one_letter_code
_entity_poly.pdbx_strand_id
1 'polypeptide(L)'
;FCFDPEKLQQIKEKATEDGVLGRCTAFEALSGYIWRARTRALRMRAHQPTKLAFLADVRTRFDPPLPKGYFGNGVMVSHSLCAAGELLEKPLSFAVGLVQKAVRM
;
A
#
# COMPACT_ATOMS: atom_id res chain seq x y z
N PHE A 1 7.43 -9.18 13.07
CA PHE A 1 7.91 -7.78 13.18
C PHE A 1 6.83 -6.96 13.89
N CYS A 2 7.20 -6.09 14.82
CA CYS A 2 6.26 -5.19 15.51
C CYS A 2 6.55 -3.74 15.08
N PHE A 3 5.51 -3.04 14.61
CA PHE A 3 5.56 -1.62 14.26
C PHE A 3 4.68 -0.86 15.25
N ASP A 4 5.30 -0.37 16.32
CA ASP A 4 4.66 0.51 17.29
C ASP A 4 4.27 1.86 16.65
N PRO A 5 3.43 2.68 17.33
CA PRO A 5 2.98 3.95 16.78
C PRO A 5 4.11 4.90 16.36
N GLU A 6 5.24 4.89 17.08
CA GLU A 6 6.40 5.72 16.76
C GLU A 6 7.04 5.29 15.43
N LYS A 7 7.29 3.99 15.25
CA LYS A 7 7.79 3.44 13.97
C LYS A 7 6.83 3.71 12.82
N LEU A 8 5.52 3.56 13.03
CA LEU A 8 4.53 3.86 12.01
C LEU A 8 4.56 5.34 11.62
N GLN A 9 4.76 6.23 12.60
CA GLN A 9 4.87 7.66 12.36
C GLN A 9 6.13 8.00 11.54
N GLN A 10 7.28 7.42 11.90
CA GLN A 10 8.52 7.59 11.12
C GLN A 10 8.37 7.10 9.67
N ILE A 11 7.67 5.98 9.44
CA ILE A 11 7.42 5.47 8.08
C ILE A 11 6.51 6.43 7.30
N LYS A 12 5.48 7.01 7.94
CA LYS A 12 4.61 8.01 7.30
C LYS A 12 5.39 9.27 6.93
N GLU A 13 6.19 9.80 7.85
CA GLU A 13 7.02 10.98 7.61
C GLU A 13 7.97 10.76 6.43
N LYS A 14 8.65 9.61 6.40
CA LYS A 14 9.50 9.21 5.27
C LYS A 14 8.73 9.04 3.96
N ALA A 15 7.46 8.63 4.02
CA ALA A 15 6.63 8.51 2.81
C ALA A 15 6.18 9.87 2.27
N THR A 16 6.20 10.92 3.08
CA THR A 16 5.79 12.29 2.72
C THR A 16 6.97 13.27 2.62
N GLU A 17 8.20 12.82 2.90
CA GLU A 17 9.39 13.68 3.02
C GLU A 17 9.73 14.46 1.74
N ASP A 18 9.39 13.91 0.58
CA ASP A 18 9.66 14.51 -0.73
C ASP A 18 8.53 15.45 -1.23
N GLY A 19 7.48 15.64 -0.44
CA GLY A 19 6.35 16.52 -0.75
C GLY A 19 5.42 16.02 -1.87
N VAL A 20 5.69 14.85 -2.48
CA VAL A 20 4.85 14.29 -3.56
C VAL A 20 3.51 13.80 -2.99
N LEU A 21 3.55 13.21 -1.79
CA LEU A 21 2.36 12.81 -1.05
C LEU A 21 2.08 13.84 0.05
N GLY A 22 0.89 14.45 0.04
CA GLY A 22 0.47 15.35 1.12
C GLY A 22 0.15 14.61 2.43
N ARG A 23 -0.36 13.38 2.36
CA ARG A 23 -0.63 12.52 3.52
C ARG A 23 -0.79 11.05 3.12
N CYS A 24 -0.55 10.15 4.08
CA CYS A 24 -0.86 8.73 3.94
C CYS A 24 -1.37 8.12 5.25
N THR A 25 -2.14 7.04 5.13
CA THR A 25 -2.57 6.22 6.28
C THR A 25 -1.44 5.30 6.74
N ALA A 26 -1.53 4.76 7.96
CA ALA A 26 -0.54 3.78 8.44
C ALA A 26 -0.52 2.52 7.57
N PHE A 27 -1.69 2.08 7.08
CA PHE A 27 -1.80 0.95 6.16
C PHE A 27 -1.07 1.23 4.84
N GLU A 28 -1.29 2.39 4.22
CA GLU A 28 -0.63 2.78 2.96
C GLU A 28 0.88 2.85 3.13
N ALA A 29 1.35 3.53 4.18
CA ALA A 29 2.76 3.74 4.47
C ALA A 29 3.49 2.40 4.73
N LEU A 30 2.95 1.57 5.61
CA LEU A 30 3.54 0.29 5.98
C LEU A 30 3.51 -0.72 4.82
N SER A 31 2.40 -0.78 4.09
CA SER A 31 2.25 -1.63 2.91
C SER A 31 3.31 -1.32 1.85
N GLY A 32 3.49 -0.03 1.51
CA GLY A 32 4.54 0.41 0.59
C GLY A 32 5.94 0.07 1.10
N TYR A 33 6.21 0.29 2.40
CA TYR A 33 7.50 -0.01 3.03
C TYR A 33 7.84 -1.51 2.99
N ILE A 34 6.89 -2.37 3.38
CA ILE A 34 7.08 -3.83 3.39
C ILE A 34 7.23 -4.36 1.96
N TRP A 35 6.47 -3.82 1.00
CA TRP A 35 6.59 -4.23 -0.41
C TRP A 35 7.99 -3.96 -0.97
N ARG A 36 8.57 -2.78 -0.68
CA ARG A 36 9.97 -2.47 -1.01
C ARG A 36 10.93 -3.41 -0.29
N ALA A 37 10.77 -3.60 1.02
CA ALA A 37 11.65 -4.45 1.82
C ALA A 37 11.67 -5.91 1.33
N ARG A 38 10.50 -6.48 1.04
CA ARG A 38 10.35 -7.84 0.50
C ARG A 38 10.98 -7.96 -0.89
N THR A 39 10.71 -7.01 -1.78
CA THR A 39 11.27 -7.00 -3.14
C THR A 39 12.80 -6.99 -3.10
N ARG A 40 13.39 -6.19 -2.21
CA ARG A 40 14.85 -6.16 -1.98
C ARG A 40 15.38 -7.47 -1.39
N ALA A 41 14.71 -8.02 -0.38
CA ALA A 41 15.12 -9.27 0.27
C ALA A 41 15.14 -10.45 -0.69
N LEU A 42 14.23 -10.49 -1.66
CA LEU A 42 14.17 -11.52 -2.70
C LEU A 42 15.15 -11.31 -3.85
N ARG A 43 15.91 -10.21 -3.87
CA ARG A 43 16.88 -9.88 -4.92
C ARG A 43 16.26 -9.98 -6.33
N MET A 44 15.04 -9.49 -6.47
CA MET A 44 14.30 -9.51 -7.74
C MET A 44 15.08 -8.75 -8.82
N ARG A 45 15.04 -9.23 -10.06
CA ARG A 45 15.68 -8.55 -11.20
C ARG A 45 14.97 -7.23 -11.48
N ALA A 46 15.69 -6.20 -11.90
CA ALA A 46 15.13 -4.86 -12.08
C ALA A 46 13.86 -4.82 -12.97
N HIS A 47 13.84 -5.60 -14.06
CA HIS A 47 12.70 -5.70 -14.98
C HIS A 47 11.60 -6.68 -14.53
N GLN A 48 11.82 -7.44 -13.45
CA GLN A 48 10.85 -8.42 -12.97
C GLN A 48 9.64 -7.69 -12.37
N PRO A 49 8.41 -8.00 -12.80
CA PRO A 49 7.21 -7.45 -12.17
C PRO A 49 7.10 -7.89 -10.70
N THR A 50 6.79 -6.94 -9.83
CA THR A 50 6.45 -7.18 -8.42
C THR A 50 5.03 -6.68 -8.16
N LYS A 51 4.27 -7.42 -7.37
CA LYS A 51 2.86 -7.16 -7.07
C LYS A 51 2.64 -7.12 -5.57
N LEU A 52 1.90 -6.13 -5.10
CA LEU A 52 1.29 -6.12 -3.78
C LEU A 52 -0.22 -6.33 -3.95
N ALA A 53 -0.79 -7.31 -3.26
CA ALA A 53 -2.22 -7.55 -3.23
C ALA A 53 -2.73 -7.48 -1.79
N PHE A 54 -3.91 -6.91 -1.60
CA PHE A 54 -4.57 -6.80 -0.30
C PHE A 54 -6.09 -6.85 -0.45
N LEU A 55 -6.78 -7.19 0.63
CA LEU A 55 -8.24 -7.17 0.68
C LEU A 55 -8.70 -5.78 1.14
N ALA A 56 -9.52 -5.14 0.31
CA ALA A 56 -10.17 -3.87 0.64
C ALA A 56 -11.60 -4.13 1.09
N ASP A 57 -12.04 -3.49 2.18
CA ASP A 57 -13.45 -3.44 2.54
C ASP A 57 -14.17 -2.50 1.58
N VAL A 58 -15.16 -3.06 0.88
CA VAL A 58 -15.92 -2.36 -0.16
C VAL A 58 -17.38 -2.20 0.21
N ARG A 59 -17.80 -2.60 1.42
CA ARG A 59 -19.19 -2.51 1.89
C ARG A 59 -19.77 -1.10 1.73
N THR A 60 -18.98 -0.08 2.06
CA THR A 60 -19.38 1.33 1.97
C THR A 60 -19.30 1.91 0.56
N ARG A 61 -18.77 1.16 -0.42
CA ARG A 61 -18.56 1.60 -1.81
C ARG A 61 -19.64 1.13 -2.78
N PHE A 62 -20.51 0.23 -2.35
CA PHE A 62 -21.70 -0.13 -3.13
C PHE A 62 -22.67 1.06 -3.22
N ASP A 63 -23.47 1.08 -4.27
CA ASP A 63 -24.57 2.03 -4.45
C ASP A 63 -25.89 1.25 -4.63
N PRO A 64 -26.73 1.13 -3.58
CA PRO A 64 -26.56 1.68 -2.23
C PRO A 64 -25.53 0.90 -1.39
N PRO A 65 -24.94 1.50 -0.33
CA PRO A 65 -23.99 0.82 0.55
C PRO A 65 -24.58 -0.45 1.18
N LEU A 66 -23.73 -1.47 1.39
CA LEU A 66 -24.17 -2.68 2.08
C LEU A 66 -24.58 -2.35 3.52
N PRO A 67 -25.62 -3.00 4.05
CA PRO A 67 -26.17 -2.67 5.36
C PRO A 67 -25.18 -2.97 6.47
N LYS A 68 -25.25 -2.15 7.54
CA LYS A 68 -24.53 -2.44 8.78
C LYS A 68 -24.99 -3.82 9.30
N GLY A 69 -24.04 -4.71 9.54
CA GLY A 69 -24.33 -6.10 9.94
C GLY A 69 -24.47 -7.09 8.79
N TYR A 70 -24.18 -6.69 7.54
CA TYR A 70 -24.09 -7.62 6.41
C TYR A 70 -23.15 -8.80 6.73
N PHE A 71 -23.73 -10.01 6.77
CA PHE A 71 -23.04 -11.23 7.20
C PHE A 71 -22.09 -11.80 6.13
N GLY A 72 -22.30 -11.45 4.87
CA GLY A 72 -21.49 -11.96 3.75
C GLY A 72 -20.12 -11.29 3.62
N ASN A 73 -19.36 -11.77 2.62
CA ASN A 73 -18.11 -11.15 2.19
C ASN A 73 -18.39 -9.84 1.44
N GLY A 74 -17.85 -8.74 1.95
CA GLY A 74 -17.87 -7.43 1.30
C GLY A 74 -16.46 -6.92 1.06
N VAL A 75 -15.58 -7.78 0.55
CA VAL A 75 -14.17 -7.48 0.30
C VAL A 75 -13.82 -7.69 -1.16
N MET A 76 -12.92 -6.86 -1.69
CA MET A 76 -12.36 -6.99 -3.03
C MET A 76 -10.84 -7.10 -2.95
N VAL A 77 -10.25 -7.92 -3.82
CA VAL A 77 -8.79 -7.98 -3.96
C VAL A 77 -8.34 -6.76 -4.76
N SER A 78 -7.73 -5.80 -4.08
CA SER A 78 -7.02 -4.70 -4.72
C SER A 78 -5.54 -5.03 -4.86
N HIS A 79 -4.88 -4.43 -5.85
CA HIS A 79 -3.48 -4.67 -6.07
C HIS A 79 -2.75 -3.52 -6.75
N SER A 80 -1.45 -3.46 -6.52
CA SER A 80 -0.49 -2.58 -7.20
C SER A 80 0.56 -3.43 -7.89
N LEU A 81 0.99 -3.01 -9.08
CA LEU A 81 2.02 -3.68 -9.89
C LEU A 81 3.03 -2.65 -10.38
N CYS A 82 4.32 -2.96 -10.33
CA CYS A 82 5.38 -2.19 -10.97
C CYS A 82 6.61 -3.07 -11.20
N ALA A 83 7.63 -2.54 -11.88
CA ALA A 83 8.91 -3.22 -12.00
C ALA A 83 9.67 -3.19 -10.65
N ALA A 84 10.38 -4.25 -10.30
CA ALA A 84 11.14 -4.30 -9.05
C ALA A 84 12.22 -3.21 -8.96
N GLY A 85 12.89 -2.90 -10.07
CA GLY A 85 13.87 -1.81 -10.14
C GLY A 85 13.21 -0.46 -9.83
N GLU A 86 12.10 -0.17 -10.50
CA GLU A 86 11.33 1.06 -10.26
C GLU A 86 10.90 1.20 -8.79
N LEU A 87 10.41 0.12 -8.18
CA LEU A 87 9.99 0.10 -6.78
C LEU A 87 11.14 0.37 -5.79
N LEU A 88 12.35 -0.11 -6.10
CA LEU A 88 13.50 0.00 -5.22
C LEU A 88 14.25 1.31 -5.42
N GLU A 89 14.37 1.80 -6.65
CA GLU A 89 15.09 3.03 -7.02
C GLU A 89 14.30 4.30 -6.70
N LYS A 90 12.97 4.28 -6.83
CA LYS A 90 12.14 5.44 -6.49
C LYS A 90 11.99 5.63 -4.97
N PRO A 91 11.66 6.86 -4.51
CA PRO A 91 11.41 7.14 -3.09
C PRO A 91 10.26 6.31 -2.51
N LEU A 92 10.14 6.27 -1.17
CA LEU A 92 9.07 5.53 -0.50
C LEU A 92 7.67 6.06 -0.91
N SER A 93 7.55 7.36 -1.14
CA SER A 93 6.36 8.03 -1.64
C SER A 93 5.79 7.38 -2.91
N PHE A 94 6.65 6.88 -3.81
CA PHE A 94 6.21 6.19 -5.03
C PHE A 94 5.45 4.91 -4.69
N ALA A 95 6.06 4.05 -3.86
CA ALA A 95 5.43 2.80 -3.44
C ALA A 95 4.11 3.06 -2.68
N VAL A 96 4.12 4.02 -1.75
CA VAL A 96 2.93 4.39 -0.97
C VAL A 96 1.85 5.00 -1.85
N GLY A 97 2.23 5.80 -2.86
CA GLY A 97 1.30 6.36 -3.84
C GLY A 97 0.63 5.29 -4.70
N LEU A 98 1.34 4.24 -5.09
CA LEU A 98 0.75 3.08 -5.77
C LEU A 98 -0.29 2.37 -4.89
N VAL A 99 0.00 2.19 -3.60
CA VAL A 99 -0.95 1.60 -2.64
C VAL A 99 -2.16 2.51 -2.46
N GLN A 100 -1.95 3.82 -2.29
CA GLN A 100 -3.04 4.78 -2.11
C GLN A 100 -3.97 4.84 -3.32
N LYS A 101 -3.44 4.74 -4.55
CA LYS A 101 -4.26 4.60 -5.77
C LYS A 101 -5.08 3.31 -5.74
N ALA A 102 -4.46 2.18 -5.39
CA ALA A 102 -5.14 0.90 -5.30
C ALA A 102 -6.20 0.85 -4.18
N VAL A 103 -5.99 1.55 -3.07
CA VAL A 103 -6.99 1.67 -1.98
C VAL A 103 -8.18 2.51 -2.42
N ARG A 104 -7.99 3.54 -3.26
CA ARG A 104 -9.06 4.46 -3.68
C ARG A 104 -9.90 3.96 -4.85
N MET A 105 -9.41 2.98 -5.60
CA MET A 105 -10.23 2.16 -6.51
C MET A 105 -11.14 1.27 -5.68
#